data_AF-A0A7V9TIR7-F1
#
_entry.id   AF-A0A7V9TIR7-F1
#
_cell.length_a   1.000
_cell.length_b   1.000
_cell.length_c   1.000
_cell.angle_alpha   90.00
_cell.angle_beta   90.00
_cell.angle_gamma   90.00
#
_symmetry.space_group_name_H-M   'P 1'
#
loop_
_entity.id
_entity.type
_entity.pdbx_description
1 polymer ?
#
loop_
_entity_poly.entity_id
_entity_poly.type
_entity_poly.pdbx_seq_one_letter_code
_entity_poly.pdbx_strand_id
1 'polypeptide(L)'
;MKTPDVVLTEEEPRECDTHWRALFAPTEDGKVHIMRSEHIEPFMRSQAALCLMSRAQRFAFLADGQPEYRTKACEAAAKACALYPLSVNLYDFAMILEEFGEHEEASTLLREFIQHPKAVLTPQMDDIALSMRDITGMVARAKEMVSRLPPS
;
A
#
# COMPACT_ATOMS: atom_id res chain seq x y z
N MET A 1 9.01 -17.32 3.74
CA MET A 1 8.90 -16.20 4.68
C MET A 1 7.44 -16.12 5.08
N LYS A 2 7.09 -16.52 6.30
CA LYS A 2 5.69 -16.46 6.79
C LYS A 2 5.37 -14.99 7.02
N THR A 3 4.55 -14.38 6.18
CA THR A 3 3.89 -13.12 6.53
C THR A 3 3.03 -13.39 7.77
N PRO A 4 3.02 -12.50 8.78
CA PRO A 4 2.23 -12.72 9.99
C PRO A 4 0.75 -12.79 9.62
N ASP A 5 -0.03 -13.55 10.39
CA ASP A 5 -1.48 -13.60 10.28
C ASP A 5 -2.05 -12.20 10.53
N VAL A 6 -2.12 -11.37 9.48
CA VAL A 6 -2.73 -10.04 9.53
C VAL A 6 -4.22 -10.26 9.79
N VAL A 7 -4.64 -10.04 11.03
CA VAL A 7 -6.05 -10.17 11.40
C VAL A 7 -6.81 -8.96 10.86
N LEU A 8 -7.68 -9.24 9.89
CA LEU A 8 -8.63 -8.26 9.37
C LEU A 8 -9.86 -8.20 10.28
N THR A 9 -10.41 -7.00 10.47
CA THR A 9 -11.71 -6.78 11.10
C THR A 9 -12.83 -7.29 10.20
N GLU A 10 -14.06 -7.45 10.72
CA GLU A 10 -15.20 -7.90 9.90
C GLU A 10 -15.62 -6.92 8.78
N GLU A 11 -15.20 -5.64 8.88
CA GLU A 11 -15.49 -4.62 7.88
C GLU A 11 -14.49 -4.67 6.70
N GLU A 12 -13.22 -4.92 6.98
CA GLU A 12 -12.14 -4.84 5.99
C GLU A 12 -12.32 -5.80 4.79
N PRO A 13 -12.69 -7.08 4.96
CA PRO A 13 -12.99 -7.97 3.84
C PRO A 13 -14.19 -7.50 3.01
N ARG A 14 -15.22 -6.92 3.63
CA ARG A 14 -16.41 -6.43 2.92
C ARG A 14 -16.09 -5.21 2.06
N GLU A 15 -15.25 -4.31 2.57
CA GLU A 15 -14.76 -3.17 1.78
C GLU A 15 -13.88 -3.62 0.62
N CYS A 16 -13.00 -4.61 0.85
CA CYS A 16 -12.18 -5.19 -0.21
C CYS A 16 -13.05 -5.82 -1.31
N ASP A 17 -14.09 -6.59 -0.95
CA ASP A 17 -15.03 -7.18 -1.92
C ASP A 17 -15.81 -6.09 -2.69
N THR A 18 -16.23 -5.03 -2.02
CA THR A 18 -16.94 -3.91 -2.67
C THR A 18 -16.03 -3.20 -3.67
N HIS A 19 -14.79 -2.90 -3.29
CA HIS A 19 -13.79 -2.28 -4.16
C HIS A 19 -13.47 -3.19 -5.36
N TRP A 20 -13.32 -4.49 -5.10
CA TRP A 20 -13.09 -5.50 -6.13
C TRP A 20 -14.21 -5.53 -7.17
N ARG A 21 -15.48 -5.58 -6.73
CA ARG A 21 -16.64 -5.57 -7.64
C ARG A 21 -16.75 -4.27 -8.44
N ALA A 22 -16.33 -3.15 -7.89
CA ALA A 22 -16.31 -1.88 -8.60
C ALA A 22 -15.25 -1.85 -9.72
N LEU A 23 -14.08 -2.45 -9.48
CA LEU A 23 -13.00 -2.51 -10.46
C LEU A 23 -13.22 -3.57 -11.56
N PHE A 24 -13.83 -4.69 -11.21
CA PHE A 24 -14.00 -5.86 -12.08
C PHE A 24 -15.47 -6.20 -12.33
N ALA A 25 -16.32 -5.17 -12.45
CA ALA A 25 -17.72 -5.37 -12.80
C ALA A 25 -17.84 -6.28 -14.04
N PRO A 26 -18.82 -7.20 -14.09
CA PRO A 26 -18.99 -8.10 -15.22
C PRO A 26 -19.08 -7.27 -16.51
N THR A 27 -18.28 -7.62 -17.51
CA THR A 27 -18.37 -6.95 -18.79
C THR A 27 -19.71 -7.29 -19.44
N GLU A 28 -20.39 -6.30 -20.04
CA GLU A 28 -21.72 -6.49 -20.67
C GLU A 28 -21.73 -7.56 -21.77
N ASP A 29 -20.55 -7.90 -22.30
CA ASP A 29 -20.33 -8.90 -23.34
C ASP A 29 -20.04 -10.31 -22.81
N GLY A 30 -20.15 -10.55 -21.50
CA GLY A 30 -20.05 -11.89 -20.90
C GLY A 30 -18.63 -12.48 -20.89
N LYS A 31 -17.59 -11.64 -21.01
CA LYS A 31 -16.19 -12.10 -20.95
C LYS A 31 -15.81 -12.42 -19.52
N VAL A 32 -15.13 -13.56 -19.34
CA VAL A 32 -14.61 -14.02 -18.05
C VAL A 32 -13.10 -13.82 -18.03
N HIS A 33 -12.59 -13.14 -17.02
CA HIS A 33 -11.16 -13.04 -16.76
C HIS A 33 -10.70 -14.29 -16.00
N ILE A 34 -9.82 -15.09 -16.61
CA ILE A 34 -9.27 -16.31 -16.00
C ILE A 34 -7.83 -16.02 -15.56
N MET A 35 -7.53 -16.31 -14.29
CA MET A 35 -6.19 -16.22 -13.71
C MET A 35 -5.65 -17.63 -13.45
N ARG A 36 -4.34 -17.83 -13.68
CA ARG A 36 -3.69 -19.09 -13.30
C ARG A 36 -3.63 -19.23 -11.79
N SER A 37 -3.82 -20.44 -11.27
CA SER A 37 -3.95 -20.71 -9.84
C SER A 37 -2.77 -20.20 -9.01
N GLU A 38 -1.55 -20.26 -9.55
CA GLU A 38 -0.31 -19.80 -8.90
C GLU A 38 -0.26 -18.28 -8.69
N HIS A 39 -1.13 -17.52 -9.36
CA HIS A 39 -1.20 -16.06 -9.26
C HIS A 39 -2.34 -15.57 -8.38
N ILE A 40 -3.31 -16.43 -8.07
CA ILE A 40 -4.52 -16.04 -7.33
C ILE A 40 -4.17 -15.47 -5.95
N GLU A 41 -3.39 -16.19 -5.15
CA GLU A 41 -3.11 -15.77 -3.77
C GLU A 41 -2.26 -14.47 -3.70
N PRO A 42 -1.13 -14.33 -4.42
CA PRO A 42 -0.37 -13.06 -4.45
C PRO A 42 -1.22 -11.89 -4.93
N PHE A 43 -2.04 -12.11 -5.96
CA PHE A 43 -2.93 -11.09 -6.47
C PHE A 43 -3.96 -10.64 -5.46
N MET A 44 -4.67 -11.57 -4.82
CA MET A 44 -5.67 -11.25 -3.80
C MET A 44 -5.04 -10.48 -2.64
N ARG A 45 -3.82 -10.83 -2.23
CA ARG A 45 -3.07 -10.07 -1.21
C ARG A 45 -2.71 -8.66 -1.67
N SER A 46 -2.22 -8.51 -2.90
CA SER A 46 -1.91 -7.20 -3.49
C SER A 46 -3.15 -6.30 -3.53
N GLN A 47 -4.30 -6.84 -3.92
CA GLN A 47 -5.55 -6.10 -4.01
C GLN A 47 -6.12 -5.73 -2.63
N ALA A 48 -6.05 -6.65 -1.67
CA ALA A 48 -6.43 -6.34 -0.30
C ALA A 48 -5.50 -5.28 0.33
N ALA A 49 -4.19 -5.32 0.04
CA ALA A 49 -3.26 -4.27 0.46
C ALA A 49 -3.58 -2.91 -0.17
N LEU A 50 -3.94 -2.86 -1.46
CA LEU A 50 -4.40 -1.64 -2.12
C LEU A 50 -5.68 -1.07 -1.46
N CYS A 51 -6.64 -1.94 -1.12
CA CYS A 51 -7.86 -1.53 -0.42
C CYS A 51 -7.56 -0.94 0.97
N LEU A 52 -6.67 -1.59 1.73
CA LEU A 52 -6.23 -1.13 3.05
C LEU A 52 -5.45 0.18 2.97
N MET A 53 -4.58 0.36 1.97
CA MET A 53 -3.87 1.63 1.77
C MET A 53 -4.84 2.75 1.36
N SER A 54 -5.82 2.45 0.51
CA SER A 54 -6.89 3.40 0.17
C SER A 54 -7.73 3.79 1.40
N ARG A 55 -7.98 2.83 2.30
CA ARG A 55 -8.65 3.07 3.59
C ARG A 55 -7.79 3.96 4.50
N ALA A 56 -6.49 3.71 4.56
CA ALA A 56 -5.54 4.51 5.33
C ALA A 56 -5.53 5.97 4.86
N GLN A 57 -5.46 6.21 3.54
CA GLN A 57 -5.51 7.56 2.95
C GLN A 57 -6.82 8.28 3.27
N ARG A 58 -7.97 7.60 3.23
CA ARG A 58 -9.25 8.19 3.65
C ARG A 58 -9.23 8.62 5.12
N PHE A 59 -8.68 7.80 6.00
CA PHE A 59 -8.55 8.15 7.41
C PHE A 59 -7.56 9.30 7.63
N ALA A 60 -6.44 9.33 6.90
CA ALA A 60 -5.50 10.44 6.95
C ALA A 60 -6.16 11.76 6.54
N PHE A 61 -6.95 11.75 5.47
CA PHE A 61 -7.74 12.92 5.06
C PHE A 61 -8.74 13.38 6.14
N LEU A 62 -9.41 12.44 6.83
CA LEU A 62 -10.37 12.77 7.90
C LEU A 62 -9.68 13.25 9.19
N ALA A 63 -8.39 12.95 9.37
CA ALA A 63 -7.66 13.28 10.59
C ALA A 63 -7.47 14.78 10.81
N ASP A 64 -7.50 15.59 9.75
CA ASP A 64 -7.38 17.06 9.81
C ASP A 64 -8.50 17.71 10.66
N GLY A 65 -9.66 17.06 10.76
CA GLY A 65 -10.77 17.50 11.62
C GLY A 65 -11.05 16.61 12.83
N GLN A 66 -10.47 15.41 12.88
CA GLN A 66 -10.81 14.34 13.82
C GLN A 66 -9.55 13.49 14.12
N PRO A 67 -8.72 13.91 15.10
CA PRO A 67 -7.43 13.29 15.41
C PRO A 67 -7.50 11.77 15.68
N GLU A 68 -8.65 11.24 16.09
CA GLU A 68 -8.90 9.82 16.29
C GLU A 68 -8.72 8.97 15.02
N TYR A 69 -8.76 9.57 13.83
CA TYR A 69 -8.49 8.84 12.58
C TYR A 69 -7.01 8.62 12.32
N ARG A 70 -6.10 9.30 13.03
CA ARG A 70 -4.65 9.08 12.86
C ARG A 70 -4.27 7.64 13.16
N THR A 71 -4.73 7.11 14.29
CA THR A 71 -4.49 5.71 14.67
C THR A 71 -5.06 4.74 13.63
N LYS A 72 -6.29 4.99 13.16
CA LYS A 72 -6.93 4.15 12.14
C LYS A 72 -6.19 4.17 10.81
N ALA A 73 -5.66 5.33 10.40
CA ALA A 73 -4.85 5.47 9.20
C ALA A 73 -3.56 4.65 9.31
N CYS A 74 -2.83 4.80 10.41
CA CYS A 74 -1.60 4.05 10.65
C CYS A 74 -1.84 2.55 10.75
N GLU A 75 -2.90 2.10 11.43
CA GLU A 75 -3.27 0.69 11.51
C GLU A 75 -3.57 0.09 10.13
N ALA A 76 -4.37 0.79 9.31
CA ALA A 76 -4.71 0.34 7.96
C ALA A 76 -3.47 0.29 7.05
N ALA A 77 -2.60 1.30 7.10
CA ALA A 77 -1.37 1.34 6.32
C ALA A 77 -0.39 0.24 6.75
N ALA A 78 -0.22 0.02 8.06
CA ALA A 78 0.62 -1.07 8.59
C ALA A 78 0.11 -2.44 8.14
N LYS A 79 -1.21 -2.68 8.18
CA LYS A 79 -1.82 -3.91 7.66
C LYS A 79 -1.57 -4.09 6.16
N ALA A 80 -1.67 -3.03 5.36
CA ALA A 80 -1.38 -3.08 3.93
C ALA A 80 0.07 -3.53 3.66
N CYS A 81 1.04 -2.91 4.35
CA CYS A 81 2.46 -3.27 4.25
C CYS A 81 2.73 -4.72 4.70
N ALA A 82 2.08 -5.18 5.78
CA ALA A 82 2.24 -6.54 6.28
C ALA A 82 1.62 -7.60 5.35
N LEU A 83 0.48 -7.28 4.72
CA LEU A 83 -0.25 -8.19 3.85
C LEU A 83 0.42 -8.36 2.49
N TYR A 84 0.96 -7.26 1.95
CA TYR A 84 1.72 -7.26 0.70
C TYR A 84 2.84 -6.22 0.79
N PRO A 85 4.09 -6.63 1.11
CA PRO A 85 5.22 -5.72 1.34
C PRO A 85 5.81 -5.23 0.01
N LEU A 86 4.96 -4.62 -0.83
CA LEU A 86 5.37 -3.94 -2.06
C LEU A 86 5.97 -2.58 -1.68
N SER A 87 7.09 -2.21 -2.29
CA SER A 87 7.83 -1.00 -1.91
C SER A 87 6.98 0.27 -1.96
N VAL A 88 6.02 0.37 -2.89
CA VAL A 88 5.11 1.54 -2.95
C VAL A 88 4.18 1.65 -1.75
N ASN A 89 3.82 0.54 -1.09
CA ASN A 89 3.02 0.58 0.14
C ASN A 89 3.82 1.21 1.29
N LEU A 90 5.13 0.93 1.37
CA LEU A 90 6.02 1.55 2.36
C LEU A 90 6.12 3.05 2.14
N TYR A 91 6.25 3.47 0.88
CA TYR A 91 6.25 4.90 0.53
C TYR A 91 4.92 5.57 0.89
N ASP A 92 3.79 4.96 0.52
CA ASP A 92 2.46 5.54 0.79
C ASP A 92 2.21 5.64 2.31
N PHE A 93 2.66 4.66 3.10
CA PHE A 93 2.60 4.76 4.56
C PHE A 93 3.53 5.86 5.10
N ALA A 94 4.75 6.00 4.57
CA ALA A 94 5.64 7.07 4.99
C ALA A 94 5.04 8.47 4.72
N MET A 95 4.30 8.66 3.63
CA MET A 95 3.61 9.93 3.37
C MET A 95 2.52 10.22 4.40
N ILE A 96 1.76 9.20 4.82
CA ILE A 96 0.75 9.35 5.89
C ILE A 96 1.42 9.76 7.22
N LEU A 97 2.56 9.16 7.55
CA LEU A 97 3.32 9.50 8.76
C LEU A 97 3.86 10.94 8.71
N GLU A 98 4.35 11.38 7.55
CA GLU A 98 4.79 12.77 7.34
C GLU A 98 3.64 13.77 7.50
N GLU A 99 2.45 13.47 6.99
CA GLU A 99 1.25 14.28 7.21
C GLU A 99 0.89 14.38 8.70
N PHE A 100 1.27 13.39 9.50
CA PHE A 100 1.03 13.40 10.94
C PHE A 100 2.17 14.02 11.77
N GLY A 101 3.33 14.30 11.15
CA GLY A 101 4.53 14.84 11.80
C GLY A 101 5.45 13.76 12.40
N GLU A 102 5.21 12.48 12.09
CA GLU A 102 6.00 11.33 12.57
C GLU A 102 7.22 11.10 11.65
N HIS A 103 8.12 12.09 11.63
CA HIS A 103 9.20 12.17 10.63
C HIS A 103 10.25 11.08 10.75
N GLU A 104 10.55 10.59 11.96
CA GLU A 104 11.57 9.56 12.18
C GLU A 104 11.09 8.18 11.68
N GLU A 105 9.84 7.83 11.99
CA GLU A 105 9.17 6.64 11.51
C GLU A 105 9.01 6.68 9.99
N ALA A 106 8.59 7.82 9.44
CA ALA A 106 8.50 8.02 8.00
C ALA A 106 9.86 7.83 7.31
N SER A 107 10.93 8.40 7.87
CA SER A 107 12.29 8.27 7.35
C SER A 107 12.76 6.81 7.30
N THR A 108 12.41 6.03 8.32
CA THR A 108 12.72 4.60 8.36
C THR A 108 12.07 3.87 7.18
N LEU A 109 10.78 4.09 6.95
CA LEU A 109 10.06 3.50 5.81
C LEU A 109 10.58 4.01 4.44
N LEU A 110 10.94 5.29 4.34
CA LEU A 110 11.52 5.84 3.11
C LEU A 110 12.90 5.25 2.81
N ARG A 111 13.73 5.01 3.84
CA ARG A 111 15.01 4.31 3.67
C ARG A 111 14.79 2.89 3.18
N GLU A 112 13.83 2.16 3.73
CA GLU A 112 13.48 0.82 3.24
C GLU A 112 12.98 0.85 1.78
N PHE A 113 12.11 1.81 1.44
CA PHE A 113 11.63 2.03 0.08
C PHE A 113 12.79 2.29 -0.91
N ILE A 114 13.80 3.09 -0.53
CA ILE A 114 14.98 3.41 -1.36
C ILE A 114 15.97 2.24 -1.41
N GLN A 115 16.16 1.53 -0.30
CA GLN A 115 17.13 0.44 -0.18
C GLN A 115 16.68 -0.82 -0.91
N HIS A 116 15.38 -1.00 -1.16
CA HIS A 116 14.90 -2.08 -2.01
C HIS A 116 15.44 -1.90 -3.44
N PRO A 117 16.48 -2.67 -3.83
CA PRO A 117 17.21 -2.41 -5.05
C PRO A 117 16.38 -2.93 -6.22
N LYS A 118 15.63 -2.03 -6.86
CA LYS A 118 14.68 -2.26 -7.96
C LYS A 118 13.39 -2.95 -7.46
N ALA A 119 12.17 -2.51 -7.76
CA ALA A 119 11.65 -2.05 -9.06
C ALA A 119 11.96 -3.02 -10.22
N VAL A 120 12.44 -4.24 -9.96
CA VAL A 120 12.67 -5.27 -10.98
C VAL A 120 12.36 -6.64 -10.37
N LEU A 121 11.16 -7.12 -10.75
CA LEU A 121 10.80 -8.49 -11.08
C LEU A 121 10.72 -9.53 -9.94
N THR A 122 9.56 -9.58 -9.30
CA THR A 122 8.83 -10.84 -9.02
C THR A 122 7.33 -10.54 -9.15
N PRO A 123 6.47 -11.56 -9.30
CA PRO A 123 5.77 -11.95 -10.55
C PRO A 123 5.36 -10.78 -11.47
N GLN A 124 5.11 -11.01 -12.78
CA GLN A 124 4.62 -10.00 -13.75
C GLN A 124 3.52 -9.02 -13.22
N MET A 125 2.80 -9.44 -12.18
CA MET A 125 1.78 -8.68 -11.49
C MET A 125 2.29 -7.45 -10.73
N ASP A 126 3.47 -7.52 -10.10
CA ASP A 126 4.04 -6.35 -9.41
C ASP A 126 4.52 -5.31 -10.41
N ASP A 127 5.10 -5.75 -11.54
CA ASP A 127 5.52 -4.81 -12.58
C ASP A 127 4.33 -4.05 -13.16
N ILE A 128 3.17 -4.70 -13.32
CA ILE A 128 1.95 -4.03 -13.77
C ILE A 128 1.52 -2.98 -12.72
N ALA A 129 1.45 -3.36 -11.45
CA ALA A 129 1.09 -2.43 -10.37
C ALA A 129 2.07 -1.23 -10.29
N LEU A 130 3.37 -1.47 -10.46
CA LEU A 130 4.42 -0.46 -10.41
C LEU A 130 4.47 0.41 -11.67
N SER A 131 4.15 -0.13 -12.85
CA SER A 131 4.16 0.61 -14.12
C SER A 131 3.16 1.76 -14.18
N MET A 132 2.10 1.69 -13.36
CA MET A 132 1.12 2.76 -13.22
C MET A 132 1.58 3.88 -12.26
N ARG A 133 2.75 3.74 -11.62
CA ARG A 133 3.27 4.67 -10.63
C ARG A 133 4.53 5.37 -11.15
N ASP A 134 4.70 6.65 -10.82
CA ASP A 134 5.95 7.37 -11.08
C ASP A 134 7.01 7.01 -10.03
N ILE A 135 7.57 5.79 -10.16
CA ILE A 135 8.58 5.28 -9.22
C ILE A 135 9.83 6.17 -9.21
N THR A 136 10.22 6.72 -10.36
CA THR A 136 11.38 7.61 -10.46
C THR A 136 11.18 8.88 -9.63
N GLY A 137 10.03 9.53 -9.79
CA GLY A 137 9.66 10.71 -9.00
C GLY A 137 9.54 10.40 -7.51
N MET A 138 8.91 9.27 -7.15
CA MET A 138 8.80 8.81 -5.76
C MET A 138 10.17 8.59 -5.11
N VAL A 139 11.11 7.94 -5.80
CA VAL A 139 12.48 7.72 -5.29
C VAL A 139 13.24 9.04 -5.12
N ALA A 140 13.10 9.97 -6.07
CA ALA A 140 13.73 11.29 -5.97
C ALA A 140 13.22 12.05 -4.74
N ARG A 141 11.89 12.08 -4.55
CA ARG A 141 11.26 12.70 -3.38
C ARG A 141 11.66 12.04 -2.07
N ALA A 142 11.66 10.70 -2.01
CA ALA A 142 12.06 9.96 -0.82
C ALA A 142 13.51 10.30 -0.40
N LYS A 143 14.44 10.36 -1.36
CA LYS A 143 15.84 10.74 -1.09
C LYS A 143 15.95 12.16 -0.56
N GLU A 144 15.20 13.10 -1.14
CA GLU A 144 15.16 14.48 -0.67
C GLU A 144 14.68 14.55 0.79
N MET A 145 13.58 13.87 1.11
CA MET A 145 13.01 13.87 2.47
C MET A 145 13.98 13.26 3.49
N VAL A 146 14.57 12.11 3.20
CA VAL A 146 15.56 11.46 4.08
C VAL A 146 16.80 12.35 4.28
N SER A 147 17.21 13.12 3.26
CA SER A 147 18.39 14.00 3.35
C SER A 147 18.21 15.22 4.27
N ARG A 148 16.96 15.58 4.59
CA ARG A 148 16.62 16.72 5.46
C ARG A 148 16.67 16.38 6.94
N LEU A 149 16.74 15.09 7.28
CA LEU A 149 16.82 14.62 8.65
C LEU A 149 18.28 14.46 9.08
N PRO A 150 18.62 14.80 10.34
CA PRO A 150 19.96 14.58 10.86
C PRO A 150 20.33 13.09 10.79
N PRO A 151 21.61 12.73 10.61
CA PRO A 151 22.04 11.34 10.69
C PRO A 151 21.74 10.81 12.09
N SER A 152 20.96 9.72 12.14
CA SER A 152 20.66 8.93 13.35
C SER A 152 21.90 8.28 13.93
#